data_AF-A0A1L7WBD4-F1
#
_entry.id   AF-A0A1L7WBD4-F1
#
_cell.length_a   1.000
_cell.length_b   1.000
_cell.length_c   1.000
_cell.angle_alpha   90.00
_cell.angle_beta   90.00
_cell.angle_gamma   90.00
#
_symmetry.space_group_name_H-M   'P 1'
#
loop_
_entity.id
_entity.type
_entity.pdbx_description
1 polymer ?
#
loop_
_entity_poly.entity_id
_entity_poly.type
_entity_poly.pdbx_seq_one_letter_code
_entity_poly.pdbx_strand_id
1 'polypeptide(L)'
;MPSTINMQDVERQVDLQESKDIPDLRDRVGQGCFLCLESHNQGQYAILVPCRRPTKARSIIGCTKDWDCTSNPKPIYEATMPWDSACESDDEIYRRLIDTCYQHLGWWKRWLPYFGITEVLEVNFQFAGFVESDGRCPIRMNPVDLKNVSEECERTIAKLPTGPYLDFNDTCEYQHSEQCLIGMEEWSQPCIKVEAEEAEQRRKRLLFVSHLKECAQDPARANGLYTLEGLAQESCIYDIKGPSQAAMPLPYQKFQGITWMRGLHFILGWQTDRMRIELPFRVSCAWFGIASIWLSLVLWRGVEGDWGTAFAFAQVVAASVAIIVTYVRS
;
A
#
# COMPACT_ATOMS: atom_id res chain seq x y z
N MET A 1 -13.04 -66.33 -22.55
CA MET A 1 -11.81 -66.45 -21.73
C MET A 1 -11.05 -65.13 -21.80
N PRO A 2 -10.37 -64.76 -20.71
CA PRO A 2 -10.17 -63.40 -20.16
C PRO A 2 -8.88 -62.74 -20.73
N SER A 3 -8.45 -61.51 -20.43
CA SER A 3 -8.29 -60.88 -19.11
C SER A 3 -7.96 -59.38 -19.17
N THR A 4 -8.55 -58.66 -18.23
CA THR A 4 -8.30 -57.29 -17.74
C THR A 4 -6.94 -57.15 -17.07
N ILE A 5 -6.21 -56.04 -17.29
CA ILE A 5 -5.32 -55.42 -16.29
C ILE A 5 -5.43 -53.89 -16.40
N ASN A 6 -5.91 -53.27 -15.31
CA ASN A 6 -5.89 -51.85 -15.02
C ASN A 6 -4.46 -51.31 -14.94
N MET A 7 -4.17 -50.16 -15.55
CA MET A 7 -3.09 -49.28 -15.06
C MET A 7 -3.75 -48.13 -14.30
N GLN A 8 -3.57 -48.17 -12.99
CA GLN A 8 -4.03 -47.19 -12.02
C GLN A 8 -3.30 -45.86 -12.17
N ASP A 9 -4.04 -44.82 -11.80
CA ASP A 9 -3.59 -43.49 -11.42
C ASP A 9 -2.26 -43.53 -10.65
N VAL A 10 -1.22 -42.96 -11.25
CA VAL A 10 -0.02 -42.55 -10.53
C VAL A 10 -0.33 -41.18 -9.94
N GLU A 11 -1.08 -41.21 -8.85
CA GLU A 11 -1.18 -40.14 -7.87
C GLU A 11 0.25 -39.85 -7.41
N ARG A 12 0.80 -38.73 -7.89
CA ARG A 12 2.12 -38.24 -7.50
C ARG A 12 2.00 -37.81 -6.04
N GLN A 13 2.23 -38.75 -5.12
CA GLN A 13 2.55 -38.45 -3.73
C GLN A 13 3.78 -37.55 -3.77
N VAL A 14 3.53 -36.24 -3.62
CA VAL A 14 4.54 -35.28 -3.25
C VAL A 14 4.93 -35.65 -1.83
N ASP A 15 6.16 -36.13 -1.68
CA ASP A 15 6.76 -36.42 -0.38
C ASP A 15 6.56 -35.21 0.55
N LEU A 16 5.78 -35.41 1.61
CA LEU A 16 5.47 -34.42 2.64
C LEU A 16 6.71 -34.00 3.47
N GLN A 17 7.89 -34.56 3.16
CA GLN A 17 9.10 -34.43 3.96
C GLN A 17 10.01 -33.25 3.53
N GLU A 18 9.88 -32.72 2.31
CA GLU A 18 10.74 -31.62 1.82
C GLU A 18 10.22 -30.20 2.14
N SER A 19 9.08 -30.07 2.82
CA SER A 19 8.50 -28.76 3.18
C SER A 19 9.13 -28.07 4.40
N LYS A 20 10.17 -28.65 5.02
CA LYS A 20 10.71 -28.21 6.32
C LYS A 20 11.73 -27.08 6.29
N ASP A 21 12.24 -26.68 5.13
CA ASP A 21 13.34 -25.71 5.05
C ASP A 21 12.97 -24.34 4.46
N ILE A 22 11.68 -24.05 4.25
CA ILE A 22 11.23 -22.67 4.05
C ILE A 22 10.86 -22.13 5.43
N PRO A 23 11.72 -21.32 6.08
CA PRO A 23 11.38 -20.73 7.38
C PRO A 23 10.08 -19.92 7.22
N ASP A 24 9.10 -20.21 8.07
CA ASP A 24 7.82 -19.50 8.07
C ASP A 24 8.11 -18.01 8.26
N LEU A 25 7.57 -17.15 7.39
CA LEU A 25 7.71 -15.69 7.50
C LEU A 25 7.24 -15.20 8.89
N ARG A 26 6.33 -15.95 9.52
CA ARG A 26 5.89 -15.78 10.91
C ARG A 26 7.01 -15.92 11.92
N ASP A 27 7.97 -16.82 11.72
CA ASP A 27 9.00 -17.13 12.73
C ASP A 27 9.94 -15.96 12.97
N ARG A 28 10.13 -15.09 11.96
CA ARG A 28 11.09 -13.99 12.04
C ARG A 28 10.52 -12.68 12.59
N VAL A 29 9.21 -12.41 12.47
CA VAL A 29 8.68 -11.06 12.77
C VAL A 29 7.30 -11.11 13.44
N GLY A 30 7.15 -10.37 14.53
CA GLY A 30 5.90 -10.29 15.29
C GLY A 30 4.84 -9.38 14.67
N GLN A 31 5.22 -8.53 13.71
CA GLN A 31 4.33 -7.59 13.05
C GLN A 31 4.61 -7.53 11.54
N GLY A 32 3.63 -7.05 10.78
CA GLY A 32 3.79 -6.85 9.35
C GLY A 32 2.64 -6.09 8.73
N CYS A 33 2.87 -5.63 7.50
CA CYS A 33 1.88 -5.00 6.66
C CYS A 33 1.66 -5.85 5.41
N PHE A 34 0.45 -5.80 4.86
CA PHE A 34 0.13 -6.56 3.65
C PHE A 34 0.36 -5.71 2.41
N LEU A 35 1.25 -6.21 1.56
CA LEU A 35 1.40 -5.75 0.19
C LEU A 35 0.45 -6.57 -0.69
N CYS A 36 -0.58 -5.92 -1.21
CA CYS A 36 -1.50 -6.50 -2.18
C CYS A 36 -0.99 -6.23 -3.60
N LEU A 37 -1.04 -7.23 -4.46
CA LEU A 37 -0.58 -7.14 -5.85
C LEU A 37 -1.59 -7.85 -6.76
N GLU A 38 -1.61 -7.43 -8.02
CA GLU A 38 -2.39 -8.05 -9.07
C GLU A 38 -1.51 -8.34 -10.28
N SER A 39 -1.59 -9.58 -10.77
CA SER A 39 -0.86 -10.03 -11.96
C SER A 39 -1.79 -10.79 -12.87
N HIS A 40 -1.69 -10.55 -14.18
CA HIS A 40 -2.53 -11.19 -15.19
C HIS A 40 -2.51 -12.74 -15.10
N ASN A 41 -1.38 -13.32 -14.73
CA ASN A 41 -1.22 -14.78 -14.70
C ASN A 41 -1.51 -15.41 -13.33
N GLN A 42 -1.49 -14.61 -12.25
CA GLN A 42 -1.59 -15.10 -10.87
C GLN A 42 -2.82 -14.57 -10.14
N GLY A 43 -3.57 -13.65 -10.76
CA GLY A 43 -4.69 -12.97 -10.13
C GLY A 43 -4.23 -12.04 -9.01
N GLN A 44 -5.10 -11.86 -8.02
CA GLN A 44 -4.89 -10.99 -6.86
C GLN A 44 -4.33 -11.80 -5.69
N TYR A 45 -3.28 -11.29 -5.08
CA TYR A 45 -2.66 -11.94 -3.92
C TYR A 45 -2.06 -10.90 -2.96
N ALA A 46 -1.94 -11.29 -1.70
CA ALA A 46 -1.27 -10.53 -0.66
C ALA A 46 0.03 -11.24 -0.25
N ILE A 47 1.03 -10.43 0.08
CA ILE A 47 2.28 -10.85 0.68
C ILE A 47 2.43 -10.11 2.00
N LEU A 48 2.79 -10.84 3.04
CA LEU A 48 3.13 -10.22 4.31
C LEU A 48 4.55 -9.64 4.23
N VAL A 49 4.65 -8.32 4.32
CA VAL A 49 5.92 -7.62 4.44
C VAL A 49 6.17 -7.33 5.92
N PRO A 50 7.20 -7.92 6.51
CA PRO A 50 7.49 -7.72 7.92
C PRO A 50 7.83 -6.25 8.21
N CYS A 51 7.48 -5.79 9.41
CA CYS A 51 7.90 -4.49 9.94
C CYS A 51 7.88 -4.52 11.47
N ARG A 52 8.54 -3.54 12.12
CA ARG A 52 8.49 -3.36 13.58
C ARG A 52 7.99 -1.98 13.92
N ARG A 53 6.91 -1.93 14.71
CA ARG A 53 6.33 -0.73 15.29
C ARG A 53 6.00 -0.96 16.77
N PRO A 54 5.92 0.10 17.58
CA PRO A 54 5.38 -0.01 18.93
C PRO A 54 3.94 -0.53 18.87
N THR A 55 3.65 -1.66 19.53
CA THR A 55 2.34 -2.33 19.48
C THR A 55 1.29 -1.67 20.38
N LYS A 56 1.70 -0.78 21.30
CA LYS A 56 0.81 -0.12 22.26
C LYS A 56 0.91 1.40 22.15
N ALA A 57 -0.24 2.07 22.11
CA ALA A 57 -0.33 3.46 22.53
C ALA A 57 0.19 3.55 23.97
N ARG A 58 0.97 4.59 24.30
CA ARG A 58 1.50 4.74 25.66
C ARG A 58 0.33 4.85 26.64
N SER A 59 0.21 3.89 27.53
CA SER A 59 -0.72 3.91 28.65
C SER A 59 -0.34 5.06 29.58
N ILE A 60 -1.32 5.89 29.95
CA ILE A 60 -1.17 6.93 30.95
C ILE A 60 -1.36 6.24 32.31
N ILE A 61 -0.31 6.17 33.13
CA ILE A 61 -0.38 5.58 34.49
C ILE A 61 -0.80 6.61 35.55
N GLY A 62 -0.87 7.88 35.17
CA GLY A 62 -1.31 8.96 36.05
C GLY A 62 -0.98 10.32 35.46
N CYS A 63 -1.24 11.37 36.23
CA CYS A 63 -0.91 12.74 35.84
C CYS A 63 -0.12 13.42 36.96
N THR A 64 0.75 14.35 36.57
CA THR A 64 1.45 15.21 37.54
C THR A 64 0.43 16.07 38.28
N LYS A 65 0.33 15.89 39.59
CA LYS A 65 -0.43 16.78 40.47
C LYS A 65 0.42 18.02 40.72
N ASP A 66 0.29 19.04 39.87
CA ASP A 66 0.71 20.38 40.28
C ASP A 66 -0.33 20.93 41.27
N TRP A 67 0.14 21.36 42.43
CA TRP A 67 -0.69 21.94 43.49
C TRP A 67 -1.17 23.36 43.13
N ASP A 68 -0.55 23.97 42.11
CA ASP A 68 -0.94 25.25 41.54
C ASP A 68 -1.92 25.00 40.40
N CYS A 69 -3.19 25.36 40.61
CA CYS A 69 -4.32 25.17 39.68
C CYS A 69 -4.24 25.98 38.37
N THR A 70 -3.03 26.33 37.92
CA THR A 70 -2.77 27.16 36.73
C THR A 70 -2.08 26.40 35.59
N SER A 71 -1.49 25.23 35.85
CA SER A 71 -0.88 24.38 34.81
C SER A 71 -1.81 23.22 34.45
N ASN A 72 -1.98 22.98 33.14
CA ASN A 72 -2.64 21.77 32.68
C ASN A 72 -1.84 20.54 33.16
N PRO A 73 -2.49 19.54 33.76
CA PRO A 73 -1.80 18.34 34.26
C PRO A 73 -1.05 17.66 33.11
N LYS A 74 0.22 17.30 33.32
CA LYS A 74 0.98 16.53 32.33
C LYS A 74 0.78 15.04 32.58
N PRO A 75 0.40 14.25 31.55
CA PRO A 75 0.27 12.81 31.67
C PRO A 75 1.64 12.14 31.91
N ILE A 76 1.65 11.18 32.82
CA ILE A 76 2.75 10.28 33.13
C ILE A 76 2.48 8.97 32.40
N TYR A 77 3.38 8.61 31.50
CA TYR A 77 3.25 7.42 30.66
C TYR A 77 3.95 6.21 31.27
N GLU A 78 3.43 5.01 30.99
CA GLU A 78 4.07 3.74 31.36
C GLU A 78 5.45 3.62 30.75
N ALA A 79 6.42 3.22 31.58
CA ALA A 79 7.79 3.00 31.15
C ALA A 79 7.80 1.85 30.14
N THR A 80 8.02 2.18 28.87
CA THR A 80 8.10 1.20 27.78
C THR A 80 9.45 0.51 27.84
N MET A 81 9.50 -0.82 27.68
CA MET A 81 10.77 -1.54 27.61
C MET A 81 11.59 -1.06 26.40
N PRO A 82 12.94 -1.04 26.45
CA PRO A 82 13.78 -0.55 25.35
C PRO A 82 13.62 -1.30 24.01
N TRP A 83 13.12 -2.54 24.03
CA TRP A 83 12.85 -3.35 22.85
C TRP A 83 11.44 -3.13 22.30
N ASP A 84 10.51 -2.61 23.11
CA ASP A 84 9.17 -2.18 22.69
C ASP A 84 9.21 -0.79 22.01
N SER A 85 10.33 -0.06 22.13
CA SER A 85 10.58 1.21 21.46
C SER A 85 11.34 1.08 20.14
N ALA A 86 11.71 -0.14 19.74
CA ALA A 86 12.36 -0.41 18.46
C ALA A 86 11.37 -0.16 17.31
N CYS A 87 11.38 1.07 16.79
CA CYS A 87 10.55 1.50 15.67
C CYS A 87 11.39 1.53 14.41
N GLU A 88 11.00 0.76 13.39
CA GLU A 88 11.53 0.93 12.05
C GLU A 88 11.02 2.25 11.46
N SER A 89 11.89 2.93 10.71
CA SER A 89 11.49 4.13 9.97
C SER A 89 10.53 3.78 8.83
N ASP A 90 9.62 4.69 8.50
CA ASP A 90 8.71 4.52 7.36
C ASP A 90 9.47 4.32 6.06
N ASP A 91 10.59 5.04 5.87
CA ASP A 91 11.51 4.87 4.73
C ASP A 91 11.97 3.41 4.56
N GLU A 92 12.41 2.78 5.65
CA GLU A 92 12.88 1.40 5.62
C GLU A 92 11.76 0.41 5.27
N ILE A 93 10.55 0.63 5.80
CA ILE A 93 9.38 -0.19 5.49
C ILE A 93 8.97 -0.01 4.03
N TYR A 94 8.92 1.23 3.51
CA TYR A 94 8.63 1.49 2.10
C TYR A 94 9.65 0.87 1.17
N ARG A 95 10.96 0.96 1.47
CA ARG A 95 12.00 0.28 0.68
C ARG A 95 11.74 -1.22 0.61
N ARG A 96 11.39 -1.84 1.74
CA ARG A 96 11.08 -3.27 1.80
C ARG A 96 9.82 -3.61 0.98
N LEU A 97 8.76 -2.82 1.10
CA LEU A 97 7.54 -2.97 0.28
C LEU A 97 7.85 -2.90 -1.22
N ILE A 98 8.68 -1.95 -1.63
CA ILE A 98 9.08 -1.77 -3.04
C ILE A 98 9.93 -2.95 -3.52
N ASP A 99 10.91 -3.37 -2.72
CA ASP A 99 11.77 -4.51 -3.06
C ASP A 99 10.93 -5.78 -3.21
N THR A 100 10.00 -6.04 -2.29
CA THR A 100 9.05 -7.16 -2.39
C THR A 100 8.15 -7.02 -3.63
N CYS A 101 7.64 -5.83 -3.92
CA CYS A 101 6.82 -5.58 -5.12
C CYS A 101 7.57 -5.97 -6.40
N TYR A 102 8.82 -5.52 -6.57
CA TYR A 102 9.63 -5.88 -7.74
C TYR A 102 10.03 -7.35 -7.76
N GLN A 103 10.31 -7.97 -6.61
CA GLN A 103 10.60 -9.41 -6.54
C GLN A 103 9.44 -10.24 -7.12
N HIS A 104 8.19 -9.89 -6.80
CA HIS A 104 7.03 -10.65 -7.25
C HIS A 104 6.51 -10.27 -8.64
N LEU A 105 6.59 -9.00 -9.04
CA LEU A 105 6.12 -8.56 -10.36
C LEU A 105 7.21 -8.58 -11.44
N GLY A 106 8.46 -8.86 -11.08
CA GLY A 106 9.60 -9.04 -11.98
C GLY A 106 10.73 -8.06 -11.70
N TRP A 107 11.81 -8.55 -11.09
CA TRP A 107 12.95 -7.75 -10.63
C TRP A 107 13.56 -6.85 -11.71
N TRP A 108 13.61 -7.34 -12.94
CA TRP A 108 14.18 -6.62 -14.07
C TRP A 108 13.44 -5.30 -14.39
N LYS A 109 12.16 -5.20 -14.04
CA LYS A 109 11.33 -4.00 -14.26
C LYS A 109 11.85 -2.78 -13.50
N ARG A 110 12.58 -2.99 -12.39
CA ARG A 110 13.23 -1.91 -11.62
C ARG A 110 14.23 -1.10 -12.44
N TRP A 111 14.82 -1.72 -13.47
CA TRP A 111 15.86 -1.11 -14.30
C TRP A 111 15.30 -0.44 -15.56
N LEU A 112 14.00 -0.57 -15.81
CA LEU A 112 13.36 0.10 -16.93
C LEU A 112 13.15 1.58 -16.61
N PRO A 113 13.63 2.51 -17.45
CA PRO A 113 13.43 3.93 -17.23
C PRO A 113 11.93 4.24 -17.25
N TYR A 114 11.47 5.04 -16.29
CA TYR A 114 10.07 5.45 -16.14
C TYR A 114 9.06 4.31 -15.95
N PHE A 115 9.49 3.06 -15.79
CA PHE A 115 8.61 1.99 -15.37
C PHE A 115 8.73 1.83 -13.86
N GLY A 116 7.62 1.89 -13.15
CA GLY A 116 7.63 1.77 -11.70
C GLY A 116 6.25 1.92 -11.10
N ILE A 117 6.21 2.28 -9.82
CA ILE A 117 4.96 2.43 -9.09
C ILE A 117 4.23 3.66 -9.62
N THR A 118 3.05 3.43 -10.19
CA THR A 118 2.18 4.47 -10.78
C THR A 118 1.11 4.92 -9.82
N GLU A 119 0.68 4.04 -8.93
CA GLU A 119 -0.38 4.27 -7.95
C GLU A 119 -0.20 3.34 -6.75
N VAL A 120 -0.61 3.82 -5.58
CA VAL A 120 -0.69 3.04 -4.34
C VAL A 120 -2.04 3.32 -3.71
N LEU A 121 -2.81 2.26 -3.47
CA LEU A 121 -4.17 2.34 -2.94
C LEU A 121 -4.24 1.64 -1.58
N GLU A 122 -4.96 2.22 -0.63
CA GLU A 122 -5.45 1.46 0.52
C GLU A 122 -6.59 0.55 0.04
N VAL A 123 -6.52 -0.74 0.42
CA VAL A 123 -7.48 -1.75 0.01
C VAL A 123 -7.97 -2.54 1.22
N ASN A 124 -9.25 -2.92 1.17
CA ASN A 124 -9.77 -3.99 1.98
C ASN A 124 -9.64 -5.30 1.21
N PHE A 125 -9.14 -6.36 1.84
CA PHE A 125 -9.06 -7.67 1.21
C PHE A 125 -9.51 -8.80 2.13
N GLN A 126 -9.86 -9.93 1.52
CA GLN A 126 -10.11 -11.19 2.21
C GLN A 126 -9.26 -12.28 1.57
N PHE A 127 -8.68 -13.15 2.39
CA PHE A 127 -8.00 -14.34 1.89
C PHE A 127 -9.00 -15.29 1.23
N ALA A 128 -8.66 -15.76 0.04
CA ALA A 128 -9.54 -16.57 -0.78
C ALA A 128 -8.74 -17.60 -1.58
N GLY A 129 -8.25 -18.66 -0.93
CA GLY A 129 -7.58 -19.74 -1.64
C GLY A 129 -6.58 -20.52 -0.81
N PHE A 130 -5.68 -21.21 -1.51
CA PHE A 130 -4.55 -21.90 -0.91
C PHE A 130 -3.35 -20.97 -0.83
N VAL A 131 -2.67 -20.95 0.32
CA VAL A 131 -1.38 -20.26 0.44
C VAL A 131 -0.35 -21.01 -0.39
N GLU A 132 0.31 -20.30 -1.29
CA GLU A 132 1.37 -20.84 -2.12
C GLU A 132 2.67 -21.00 -1.32
N SER A 133 3.55 -21.88 -1.78
CA SER A 133 4.83 -22.17 -1.13
C SER A 133 5.77 -20.97 -1.01
N ASP A 134 5.61 -19.97 -1.88
CA ASP A 134 6.40 -18.74 -1.89
C ASP A 134 5.80 -17.63 -1.01
N GLY A 135 4.81 -17.95 -0.19
CA GLY A 135 4.17 -17.02 0.74
C GLY A 135 3.08 -16.15 0.12
N ARG A 136 2.77 -16.32 -1.19
CA ARG A 136 1.60 -15.67 -1.80
C ARG A 136 0.32 -16.22 -1.21
N CYS A 137 -0.53 -15.31 -0.75
CA CYS A 137 -1.86 -15.64 -0.28
C CYS A 137 -2.87 -15.10 -1.29
N PRO A 138 -3.64 -15.94 -2.02
CA PRO A 138 -4.70 -15.47 -2.89
C PRO A 138 -5.72 -14.64 -2.11
N ILE A 139 -6.14 -13.52 -2.67
CA ILE A 139 -7.09 -12.61 -2.03
C ILE A 139 -8.20 -12.18 -2.99
N ARG A 140 -9.28 -11.68 -2.41
CA ARG A 140 -10.21 -10.77 -3.07
C ARG A 140 -10.02 -9.40 -2.46
N MET A 141 -9.59 -8.41 -3.24
CA MET A 141 -9.39 -7.05 -2.75
C MET A 141 -10.38 -6.05 -3.39
N ASN A 142 -10.75 -5.04 -2.61
CA ASN A 142 -11.57 -3.92 -3.03
C ASN A 142 -10.86 -2.62 -2.60
N PRO A 143 -10.64 -1.66 -3.51
CA PRO A 143 -10.17 -0.33 -3.16
C PRO A 143 -11.09 0.33 -2.13
N VAL A 144 -10.49 1.09 -1.22
CA VAL A 144 -11.25 1.90 -0.27
C VAL A 144 -11.96 3.02 -1.02
N ASP A 145 -13.28 3.11 -0.83
CA ASP A 145 -14.06 4.20 -1.38
C ASP A 145 -13.88 5.47 -0.53
N LEU A 146 -12.96 6.32 -0.97
CA LEU A 146 -12.63 7.58 -0.28
C LEU A 146 -13.85 8.50 -0.12
N LYS A 147 -14.82 8.44 -1.05
CA LYS A 147 -16.04 9.24 -0.98
C LYS A 147 -16.92 8.76 0.17
N ASN A 148 -17.15 7.45 0.25
CA ASN A 148 -17.93 6.87 1.36
C ASN A 148 -17.28 7.15 2.71
N VAL A 149 -15.94 7.05 2.81
CA VAL A 149 -15.21 7.38 4.05
C VAL A 149 -15.39 8.86 4.41
N SER A 150 -15.30 9.77 3.44
CA SER A 150 -15.52 11.20 3.68
C SER A 150 -16.96 11.47 4.16
N GLU A 151 -17.96 10.88 3.50
CA GLU A 151 -19.37 11.03 3.88
C GLU A 151 -19.66 10.44 5.28
N GLU A 152 -19.00 9.36 5.67
CA GLU A 152 -19.08 8.81 7.02
C GLU A 152 -18.47 9.76 8.06
N CYS A 153 -17.30 10.33 7.77
CA CYS A 153 -16.67 11.31 8.64
C CYS A 153 -17.58 12.54 8.84
N GLU A 154 -18.17 13.06 7.75
CA GLU A 154 -19.11 14.19 7.82
C GLU A 154 -20.36 13.86 8.64
N ARG A 155 -20.92 12.65 8.47
CA ARG A 155 -22.06 12.19 9.27
C ARG A 155 -21.70 12.14 10.76
N THR A 156 -20.52 11.66 11.13
CA THR A 156 -20.07 11.62 12.53
C THR A 156 -19.87 13.02 13.09
N ILE A 157 -19.21 13.92 12.34
CA ILE A 157 -19.03 15.33 12.75
C ILE A 157 -20.38 16.04 12.93
N ALA A 158 -21.35 15.79 12.05
CA ALA A 158 -22.67 16.42 12.11
C ALA A 158 -23.52 15.99 13.32
N LYS A 159 -23.19 14.87 13.97
CA LYS A 159 -23.84 14.46 15.23
C LYS A 159 -23.46 15.35 16.40
N LEU A 160 -22.38 16.14 16.29
CA LEU A 160 -21.95 17.05 17.34
C LEU A 160 -22.99 18.17 17.53
N PRO A 161 -23.57 18.35 18.73
CA PRO A 161 -24.55 19.39 18.98
C PRO A 161 -23.92 20.78 18.77
N THR A 162 -24.49 21.57 17.86
CA THR A 162 -24.03 22.94 17.52
C THR A 162 -24.98 24.03 18.01
N GLY A 163 -26.04 23.66 18.75
CA GLY A 163 -27.11 24.56 19.19
C GLY A 163 -26.93 25.13 20.61
N PRO A 164 -27.52 26.30 20.93
CA PRO A 164 -27.41 26.97 22.24
C PRO A 164 -28.31 26.37 23.34
N TYR A 165 -29.04 25.30 23.05
CA TYR A 165 -29.86 24.58 24.03
C TYR A 165 -29.20 23.24 24.34
N LEU A 166 -28.29 23.26 25.30
CA LEU A 166 -27.75 22.07 25.91
C LEU A 166 -28.80 21.55 26.90
N ASP A 167 -29.42 20.43 26.57
CA ASP A 167 -30.25 19.69 27.51
C ASP A 167 -29.30 19.07 28.54
N PHE A 168 -29.39 19.54 29.79
CA PHE A 168 -28.46 19.27 30.90
C PHE A 168 -28.31 17.79 31.28
N ASN A 169 -29.00 16.88 30.59
CA ASN A 169 -28.94 15.44 30.83
C ASN A 169 -28.00 14.68 29.88
N ASP A 170 -27.58 15.26 28.75
CA ASP A 170 -26.81 14.54 27.71
C ASP A 170 -25.46 15.17 27.35
N THR A 171 -24.98 16.13 28.16
CA THR A 171 -23.88 17.00 27.73
C THR A 171 -22.64 16.92 28.60
N CYS A 172 -21.55 16.44 28.01
CA CYS A 172 -20.18 16.71 28.43
C CYS A 172 -19.90 18.23 28.32
N GLU A 173 -20.32 19.01 29.31
CA GLU A 173 -20.17 20.47 29.31
C GLU A 173 -18.73 20.93 29.62
N TYR A 174 -18.17 21.62 28.63
CA TYR A 174 -17.22 22.74 28.71
C TYR A 174 -15.81 22.59 29.27
N GLN A 175 -15.46 21.52 29.97
CA GLN A 175 -14.07 21.13 30.18
C GLN A 175 -14.07 19.61 30.28
N HIS A 176 -13.46 18.92 29.32
CA HIS A 176 -13.10 17.53 29.56
C HIS A 176 -12.05 17.55 30.67
N SER A 177 -12.49 17.43 31.92
CA SER A 177 -11.60 16.91 32.93
C SER A 177 -11.26 15.47 32.50
N GLU A 178 -10.06 15.01 32.81
CA GLU A 178 -9.65 13.62 32.55
C GLU A 178 -10.64 12.60 33.16
N GLN A 179 -11.52 13.03 34.08
CA GLN A 179 -12.60 12.22 34.65
C GLN A 179 -13.70 11.85 33.64
N CYS A 180 -13.92 12.61 32.57
CA CYS A 180 -14.85 12.23 31.50
C CYS A 180 -14.32 11.05 30.67
N LEU A 181 -13.00 10.99 30.45
CA LEU A 181 -12.37 9.85 29.77
C LEU A 181 -12.40 8.60 30.67
N ILE A 182 -12.10 8.78 31.96
CA ILE A 182 -12.15 7.70 32.97
C ILE A 182 -13.58 7.17 33.17
N GLY A 183 -14.57 8.06 33.25
CA GLY A 183 -15.98 7.69 33.40
C GLY A 183 -16.54 6.99 32.16
N MET A 184 -16.10 7.33 30.95
CA MET A 184 -16.55 6.67 29.72
C MET A 184 -15.87 5.31 29.49
N GLU A 185 -14.65 5.13 30.00
CA GLU A 185 -13.94 3.83 30.03
C GLU A 185 -14.70 2.80 30.88
N GLU A 186 -15.34 3.22 31.97
CA GLU A 186 -16.19 2.38 32.83
C GLU A 186 -17.52 1.98 32.13
N TRP A 187 -17.98 2.75 31.14
CA TRP A 187 -19.26 2.54 30.43
C TRP A 187 -19.08 1.99 29.00
N SER A 188 -17.84 1.82 28.53
CA SER A 188 -17.49 1.27 27.21
C SER A 188 -18.10 2.02 26.02
N GLN A 189 -18.44 3.31 26.17
CA GLN A 189 -18.95 4.15 25.08
C GLN A 189 -17.96 5.28 24.75
N PRO A 190 -17.54 5.44 23.48
CA PRO A 190 -16.72 6.57 23.10
C PRO A 190 -17.51 7.86 23.30
N CYS A 191 -16.85 8.89 23.82
CA CYS A 191 -17.46 10.22 23.88
C CYS A 191 -17.72 10.73 22.46
N ILE A 192 -18.93 11.23 22.19
CA ILE A 192 -19.33 11.76 20.87
C ILE A 192 -18.40 12.86 20.35
N LYS A 193 -17.78 13.62 21.27
CA LYS A 193 -16.80 14.65 20.92
C LYS A 193 -15.47 14.03 20.45
N VAL A 194 -15.01 12.96 21.11
CA VAL A 194 -13.81 12.22 20.70
C VAL A 194 -14.04 11.59 19.33
N GLU A 195 -15.21 10.97 19.09
CA GLU A 195 -15.55 10.42 17.77
C GLU A 195 -15.56 11.50 16.68
N ALA A 196 -16.10 12.69 16.98
CA ALA A 196 -16.12 13.80 16.05
C ALA A 196 -14.70 14.34 15.76
N GLU A 197 -13.84 14.46 16.78
CA GLU A 197 -12.44 14.86 16.62
C GLU A 197 -11.64 13.85 15.79
N GLU A 198 -11.81 12.55 16.04
CA GLU A 198 -11.18 11.48 15.26
C GLU A 198 -11.66 11.47 13.80
N ALA A 199 -12.97 11.67 13.58
CA ALA A 199 -13.54 11.81 12.24
C ALA A 199 -13.00 13.05 11.51
N GLU A 200 -12.82 14.17 12.21
CA GLU A 200 -12.21 15.38 11.63
C GLU A 200 -10.75 15.15 11.25
N GLN A 201 -9.97 14.50 12.12
CA GLN A 201 -8.58 14.13 11.84
C GLN A 201 -8.49 13.17 10.65
N ARG A 202 -9.35 12.15 10.58
CA ARG A 202 -9.41 11.22 9.45
C ARG A 202 -9.76 11.95 8.15
N ARG A 203 -10.75 12.84 8.17
CA ARG A 203 -11.09 13.67 7.00
C ARG A 203 -9.91 14.52 6.52
N LYS A 204 -9.11 15.10 7.44
CA LYS A 204 -7.88 15.82 7.08
C LYS A 204 -6.83 14.91 6.46
N ARG A 205 -6.66 13.69 6.97
CA ARG A 205 -5.73 12.69 6.41
C ARG A 205 -6.09 12.26 4.99
N LEU A 206 -7.37 12.21 4.63
CA LEU A 206 -7.83 11.90 3.26
C LEU A 206 -7.25 12.85 2.19
N LEU A 207 -6.93 14.09 2.55
CA LEU A 207 -6.32 15.07 1.63
C LEU A 207 -4.90 14.68 1.20
N PHE A 208 -4.27 13.77 1.93
CA PHE A 208 -2.87 13.37 1.75
C PHE A 208 -2.71 11.95 1.19
N VAL A 209 -3.79 11.31 0.71
CA VAL A 209 -3.74 9.94 0.15
C VAL A 209 -2.72 9.82 -1.00
N SER A 210 -2.51 10.90 -1.77
CA SER A 210 -1.48 10.94 -2.82
C SER A 210 -0.06 10.71 -2.29
N HIS A 211 0.21 11.01 -1.01
CA HIS A 211 1.51 10.76 -0.40
C HIS A 211 1.88 9.29 -0.42
N LEU A 212 0.93 8.33 -0.43
CA LEU A 212 1.24 6.91 -0.55
C LEU A 212 2.05 6.60 -1.81
N LYS A 213 1.62 7.15 -2.95
CA LYS A 213 2.32 7.02 -4.23
C LYS A 213 3.69 7.70 -4.16
N GLU A 214 3.75 8.89 -3.59
CA GLU A 214 4.99 9.68 -3.51
C GLU A 214 6.03 8.99 -2.62
N CYS A 215 5.64 8.45 -1.47
CA CYS A 215 6.49 7.66 -0.58
C CYS A 215 6.96 6.36 -1.25
N ALA A 216 6.10 5.71 -2.04
CA ALA A 216 6.48 4.50 -2.77
C ALA A 216 7.42 4.79 -3.96
N GLN A 217 7.40 6.01 -4.51
CA GLN A 217 8.35 6.44 -5.54
C GLN A 217 9.67 6.94 -4.95
N ASP A 218 9.61 7.59 -3.77
CA ASP A 218 10.76 8.08 -3.03
C ASP A 218 10.58 7.79 -1.51
N PRO A 219 11.06 6.63 -1.03
CA PRO A 219 10.91 6.19 0.36
C PRO A 219 11.44 7.18 1.40
N ALA A 220 12.44 7.98 1.06
CA ALA A 220 13.01 8.95 1.99
C ALA A 220 11.96 10.00 2.44
N ARG A 221 10.95 10.26 1.61
CA ARG A 221 9.85 11.19 1.91
C ARG A 221 8.86 10.64 2.93
N ALA A 222 8.83 9.34 3.17
CA ALA A 222 7.86 8.71 4.06
C ALA A 222 8.07 9.08 5.54
N ASN A 223 9.30 9.41 5.91
CA ASN A 223 9.64 9.74 7.30
C ASN A 223 8.88 10.99 7.77
N GLY A 224 8.11 10.83 8.85
CA GLY A 224 7.31 11.91 9.46
C GLY A 224 5.97 12.18 8.79
N LEU A 225 5.61 11.45 7.73
CA LEU A 225 4.28 11.53 7.12
C LEU A 225 3.27 10.53 7.70
N TYR A 226 3.74 9.53 8.45
CA TYR A 226 2.92 8.53 9.14
C TYR A 226 1.90 7.83 8.23
N THR A 227 2.24 7.65 6.95
CA THR A 227 1.31 7.14 5.94
C THR A 227 0.93 5.67 6.16
N LEU A 228 1.74 4.92 6.91
CA LEU A 228 1.46 3.52 7.28
C LEU A 228 0.51 3.39 8.48
N GLU A 229 0.19 4.48 9.17
CA GLU A 229 -0.85 4.51 10.23
C GLU A 229 -2.27 4.55 9.66
N GLY A 230 -2.40 4.58 8.33
CA GLY A 230 -3.66 4.68 7.61
C GLY A 230 -4.10 6.12 7.39
N LEU A 231 -4.31 6.48 6.12
CA LEU A 231 -4.78 7.80 5.71
C LEU A 231 -6.30 7.80 5.48
N ALA A 232 -6.80 6.80 4.74
CA ALA A 232 -8.24 6.61 4.55
C ALA A 232 -8.81 5.59 5.51
N GLN A 233 -8.00 4.66 5.98
CA GLN A 233 -8.35 3.66 6.99
C GLN A 233 -7.52 3.84 8.27
N GLU A 234 -7.72 2.92 9.20
CA GLU A 234 -6.80 2.67 10.30
C GLU A 234 -5.51 1.97 9.81
N SER A 235 -4.53 1.85 10.70
CA SER A 235 -3.23 1.25 10.44
C SER A 235 -3.32 -0.07 9.66
N CYS A 236 -2.47 -0.17 8.63
CA CYS A 236 -2.28 -1.41 7.85
C CYS A 236 -1.22 -2.33 8.48
N ILE A 237 -0.77 -2.03 9.69
CA ILE A 237 0.22 -2.80 10.44
C ILE A 237 -0.50 -3.71 11.41
N TYR A 238 -0.25 -5.00 11.27
CA TYR A 238 -0.87 -6.05 12.05
C TYR A 238 0.13 -6.62 13.06
N ASP A 239 -0.37 -6.90 14.25
CA ASP A 239 0.29 -7.82 15.16
C ASP A 239 -0.04 -9.27 14.74
N ILE A 240 1.01 -10.05 14.56
CA ILE A 240 0.98 -11.43 14.08
C ILE A 240 1.38 -12.37 15.23
N LYS A 241 2.05 -11.84 16.25
CA LYS A 241 2.47 -12.56 17.44
C LYS A 241 2.01 -11.79 18.69
N GLY A 242 0.77 -12.05 19.11
CA GLY A 242 0.21 -11.41 20.29
C GLY A 242 -1.19 -11.88 20.65
N PRO A 243 -1.73 -11.44 21.80
CA PRO A 243 -3.09 -11.78 22.23
C PRO A 243 -4.17 -11.28 21.25
N SER A 244 -3.83 -10.27 20.42
CA SER A 244 -4.69 -9.70 19.37
C SER A 244 -4.21 -10.08 17.97
N GLN A 245 -3.65 -11.28 17.79
CA GLN A 245 -3.09 -11.71 16.51
C GLN A 245 -4.13 -11.74 15.38
N ALA A 246 -3.74 -11.24 14.22
CA ALA A 246 -4.53 -11.43 13.02
C ALA A 246 -4.62 -12.93 12.65
N ALA A 247 -5.79 -13.39 12.22
CA ALA A 247 -5.96 -14.76 11.73
C ALA A 247 -5.20 -14.92 10.40
N MET A 248 -4.05 -15.59 10.46
CA MET A 248 -3.17 -15.81 9.31
C MET A 248 -3.42 -17.16 8.66
N PRO A 249 -3.41 -17.24 7.32
CA PRO A 249 -3.55 -18.51 6.65
C PRO A 249 -2.28 -19.37 6.85
N LEU A 250 -2.44 -20.68 7.06
CA LEU A 250 -1.33 -21.62 7.20
C LEU A 250 -0.80 -22.03 5.81
N PRO A 251 0.51 -22.32 5.67
CA PRO A 251 1.08 -22.69 4.38
C PRO A 251 0.44 -23.99 3.89
N TYR A 252 0.21 -24.12 2.59
CA TYR A 252 -0.41 -25.29 1.96
C TYR A 252 -1.82 -25.62 2.45
N GLN A 253 -2.48 -24.72 3.18
CA GLN A 253 -3.85 -24.89 3.60
C GLN A 253 -4.77 -23.96 2.84
N LYS A 254 -5.96 -24.47 2.51
CA LYS A 254 -7.05 -23.62 2.03
C LYS A 254 -7.51 -22.76 3.19
N PHE A 255 -7.43 -21.45 3.01
CA PHE A 255 -7.93 -20.50 3.97
C PHE A 255 -8.90 -19.55 3.27
N GLN A 256 -10.09 -19.46 3.85
CA GLN A 256 -11.09 -18.49 3.44
C GLN A 256 -11.30 -17.54 4.62
N GLY A 257 -10.75 -16.34 4.49
CA GLY A 257 -10.87 -15.31 5.51
C GLY A 257 -12.32 -14.85 5.60
N ILE A 258 -12.88 -14.89 6.81
CA ILE A 258 -14.21 -14.32 7.09
C ILE A 258 -14.15 -12.83 7.43
N THR A 259 -12.97 -12.34 7.84
CA THR A 259 -12.71 -10.95 8.20
C THR A 259 -12.04 -10.21 7.05
N TRP A 260 -12.48 -8.96 6.84
CA TRP A 260 -11.76 -8.03 5.97
C TRP A 260 -10.48 -7.57 6.66
N MET A 261 -9.39 -7.57 5.91
CA MET A 261 -8.09 -7.04 6.29
C MET A 261 -7.75 -5.84 5.43
N ARG A 262 -6.78 -5.05 5.88
CA ARG A 262 -6.32 -3.80 5.27
C ARG A 262 -4.96 -4.05 4.68
N GLY A 263 -4.70 -3.49 3.52
CA GLY A 263 -3.41 -3.61 2.85
C GLY A 263 -3.14 -2.42 1.94
N LEU A 264 -1.93 -2.41 1.39
CA LEU A 264 -1.53 -1.45 0.37
C LEU A 264 -1.42 -2.17 -0.97
N HIS A 265 -2.21 -1.74 -1.95
CA HIS A 265 -2.11 -2.25 -3.31
C HIS A 265 -1.15 -1.38 -4.13
N PHE A 266 -0.05 -1.99 -4.60
CA PHE A 266 0.94 -1.32 -5.43
C PHE A 266 0.71 -1.64 -6.91
N ILE A 267 0.52 -0.61 -7.72
CA ILE A 267 0.26 -0.76 -9.15
C ILE A 267 1.49 -0.30 -9.94
N LEU A 268 2.12 -1.24 -10.65
CA LEU A 268 3.25 -0.97 -11.54
C LEU A 268 2.78 -0.59 -12.96
N GLY A 269 3.46 0.37 -13.57
CA GLY A 269 3.21 0.78 -14.94
C GLY A 269 4.20 1.83 -15.43
N TRP A 270 3.91 2.36 -16.62
CA TRP A 270 4.66 3.47 -17.19
C TRP A 270 4.27 4.78 -16.51
N GLN A 271 5.23 5.44 -15.88
CA GLN A 271 5.08 6.72 -15.18
C GLN A 271 4.99 7.87 -16.18
N THR A 272 3.85 7.98 -16.86
CA THR A 272 3.64 8.98 -17.93
C THR A 272 3.79 10.42 -17.45
N ASP A 273 3.46 10.71 -16.20
CA ASP A 273 3.67 12.04 -15.58
C ASP A 273 5.16 12.41 -15.57
N ARG A 274 6.02 11.50 -15.11
CA ARG A 274 7.47 11.69 -15.11
C ARG A 274 8.04 11.75 -16.52
N MET A 275 7.55 10.92 -17.44
CA MET A 275 7.96 10.99 -18.83
C MET A 275 7.69 12.38 -19.42
N ARG A 276 6.52 12.98 -19.15
CA ARG A 276 6.16 14.31 -19.66
C ARG A 276 7.02 15.43 -19.07
N ILE A 277 7.40 15.31 -17.80
CA ILE A 277 8.18 16.34 -17.09
C ILE A 277 9.68 16.22 -17.40
N GLU A 278 10.20 15.00 -17.38
CA GLU A 278 11.64 14.74 -17.43
C GLU A 278 12.17 14.54 -18.85
N LEU A 279 11.38 14.03 -19.82
CA LEU A 279 11.88 13.95 -21.19
C LEU A 279 11.90 15.36 -21.80
N PRO A 280 13.09 15.88 -22.14
CA PRO A 280 13.15 17.11 -22.92
C PRO A 280 12.45 16.84 -24.25
N PHE A 281 11.53 17.72 -24.65
CA PHE A 281 10.82 17.64 -25.93
C PHE A 281 11.76 17.29 -27.10
N ARG A 282 12.98 17.85 -27.07
CA ARG A 282 14.04 17.61 -28.06
C ARG A 282 14.50 16.15 -28.14
N VAL A 283 14.63 15.47 -27.00
CA VAL A 283 15.06 14.06 -26.94
C VAL A 283 13.92 13.17 -27.43
N SER A 284 12.68 13.46 -27.07
CA SER A 284 11.49 12.77 -27.61
C SER A 284 11.37 12.92 -29.13
N CYS A 285 11.58 14.12 -29.66
CA CYS A 285 11.60 14.36 -31.11
C CYS A 285 12.74 13.62 -31.81
N ALA A 286 13.93 13.57 -31.21
CA ALA A 286 15.06 12.84 -31.76
C ALA A 286 14.79 11.33 -31.81
N TRP A 287 14.26 10.74 -30.74
CA TRP A 287 13.87 9.33 -30.71
C TRP A 287 12.73 9.01 -31.68
N PHE A 288 11.73 9.90 -31.79
CA PHE A 288 10.66 9.76 -32.78
C PHE A 288 11.20 9.80 -34.21
N GLY A 289 12.15 10.70 -34.50
CA GLY A 289 12.85 10.75 -35.78
C GLY A 289 13.60 9.46 -36.08
N ILE A 290 14.40 8.97 -35.13
CA ILE A 290 15.14 7.72 -35.26
C ILE A 290 14.19 6.53 -35.47
N ALA A 291 13.13 6.42 -34.67
CA ALA A 291 12.12 5.37 -34.81
C ALA A 291 11.41 5.42 -36.17
N SER A 292 11.06 6.62 -36.65
CA SER A 292 10.41 6.82 -37.96
C SER A 292 11.33 6.43 -39.12
N ILE A 293 12.62 6.75 -39.03
CA ILE A 293 13.65 6.34 -40.00
C ILE A 293 13.78 4.80 -40.02
N TRP A 294 13.85 4.17 -38.84
CA TRP A 294 13.94 2.70 -38.74
C TRP A 294 12.68 1.99 -39.22
N LEU A 295 11.50 2.50 -38.87
CA LEU A 295 10.22 1.98 -39.34
C LEU A 295 10.14 2.07 -40.87
N SER A 296 10.57 3.19 -41.45
CA SER A 296 10.62 3.40 -42.90
C SER A 296 11.57 2.41 -43.60
N LEU A 297 12.74 2.15 -43.02
CA LEU A 297 13.69 1.16 -43.54
C LEU A 297 13.12 -0.27 -43.51
N VAL A 298 12.44 -0.64 -42.41
CA VAL A 298 11.86 -1.98 -42.25
C VAL A 298 10.67 -2.18 -43.19
N LEU A 299 9.78 -1.18 -43.30
CA LEU A 299 8.63 -1.24 -44.19
C LEU A 299 9.05 -1.32 -45.67
N TRP A 300 10.05 -0.54 -46.09
CA TRP A 300 10.48 -0.53 -47.49
C TRP A 300 11.23 -1.80 -47.90
N ARG A 301 12.03 -2.36 -46.98
CA ARG A 301 12.69 -3.66 -47.19
C ARG A 301 11.69 -4.82 -47.31
N GLY A 302 10.55 -4.73 -46.61
CA GLY A 302 9.48 -5.73 -46.69
C GLY A 302 8.75 -5.77 -48.04
N VAL A 303 8.90 -4.74 -48.88
CA VAL A 303 8.16 -4.57 -50.15
C VAL A 303 9.10 -4.76 -51.37
N GLU A 304 10.07 -5.68 -51.28
CA GLU A 304 11.01 -6.04 -52.38
C GLU A 304 12.04 -4.94 -52.79
N GLY A 305 12.19 -3.86 -52.02
CA GLY A 305 13.11 -2.76 -52.34
C GLY A 305 14.60 -3.06 -52.08
N ASP A 306 15.45 -2.73 -53.06
CA ASP A 306 16.91 -2.69 -52.91
C ASP A 306 17.32 -1.71 -51.79
N TRP A 307 18.34 -2.07 -51.02
CA TRP A 307 18.84 -1.31 -49.87
C TRP A 307 19.17 0.15 -50.22
N GLY A 308 19.65 0.41 -51.43
CA GLY A 308 19.93 1.76 -51.90
C GLY A 308 18.70 2.67 -51.88
N THR A 309 17.53 2.16 -52.26
CA THR A 309 16.27 2.92 -52.26
C THR A 309 15.71 3.11 -50.86
N ALA A 310 15.84 2.10 -50.00
CA ALA A 310 15.44 2.18 -48.59
C ALA A 310 16.25 3.23 -47.83
N PHE A 311 17.57 3.31 -48.05
CA PHE A 311 18.41 4.34 -47.44
C PHE A 311 18.10 5.75 -47.95
N ALA A 312 17.82 5.91 -49.25
CA ALA A 312 17.42 7.20 -49.81
C ALA A 312 16.10 7.71 -49.19
N PHE A 313 15.10 6.84 -49.06
CA PHE A 313 13.84 7.19 -48.43
C PHE A 313 14.01 7.51 -46.94
N ALA A 314 14.82 6.74 -46.22
CA ALA A 314 15.17 6.99 -44.82
C ALA A 314 15.84 8.36 -44.62
N GLN A 315 16.71 8.79 -45.55
CA GLN A 315 17.32 10.11 -45.54
C GLN A 315 16.31 11.24 -45.77
N VAL A 316 15.33 11.04 -46.67
CA VAL A 316 14.24 12.02 -46.90
C VAL A 316 13.36 12.18 -45.66
N VAL A 317 13.02 11.06 -45.00
CA VAL A 317 12.27 11.08 -43.73
C VAL A 317 13.09 11.77 -42.64
N ALA A 318 14.39 11.47 -42.53
CA ALA A 318 15.29 12.13 -41.58
C ALA A 318 15.36 13.64 -41.79
N ALA A 319 15.50 14.09 -43.05
CA ALA A 319 15.54 15.50 -43.41
C ALA A 319 14.20 16.20 -43.11
N SER A 320 13.07 15.54 -43.40
CA SER A 320 11.73 16.08 -43.13
C SER A 320 11.49 16.27 -41.64
N VAL A 321 11.86 15.28 -40.82
CA VAL A 321 11.77 15.39 -39.35
C VAL A 321 12.70 16.50 -38.82
N ALA A 322 13.92 16.61 -39.35
CA ALA A 322 14.85 17.68 -38.97
C ALA A 322 14.30 19.08 -39.29
N ILE A 323 13.63 19.24 -40.44
CA ILE A 323 12.98 20.50 -40.83
C ILE A 323 11.82 20.83 -39.87
N ILE A 324 10.97 19.86 -39.53
CA ILE A 324 9.86 20.09 -38.59
C ILE A 324 10.38 20.50 -37.21
N VAL A 325 11.41 19.81 -36.71
CA VAL A 325 12.02 20.11 -35.39
C VAL A 325 12.70 21.48 -35.39
N THR A 326 13.29 21.91 -36.51
CA THR A 326 13.90 23.24 -36.63
C THR A 326 12.89 24.35 -36.89
N TYR A 327 11.75 24.07 -37.52
CA TYR A 327 10.68 25.04 -37.76
C TYR A 327 9.82 25.31 -36.52
N VAL A 328 9.54 24.28 -35.72
CA VAL A 328 8.88 24.45 -34.39
C VAL A 328 9.75 25.26 -33.41
N ARG A 329 11.00 25.54 -33.76
CA ARG A 329 11.98 26.29 -32.96
C ARG A 329 11.95 27.81 -33.23
N SER A 330 11.30 28.28 -34.29
CA SER A 330 11.14 29.72 -34.64
C SER A 330 9.81 30.28 -34.19
#